data_AF-A0A5C0SHQ4-F1
#
_entry.id   AF-A0A5C0SHQ4-F1
#
_cell.length_a   1.000
_cell.length_b   1.000
_cell.length_c   1.000
_cell.angle_alpha   90.00
_cell.angle_beta   90.00
_cell.angle_gamma   90.00
#
_symmetry.space_group_name_H-M   'P 1'
#
loop_
_entity.id
_entity.type
_entity.pdbx_description
1 polymer ?
#
loop_
_entity_poly.entity_id
_entity_poly.type
_entity_poly.pdbx_seq_one_letter_code
_entity_poly.pdbx_strand_id
1 'polypeptide(L)'
;MPNNIVFNNVADQLKTKIYGDDSGTTRAIALDASGKILIGSLDTINTINYIATVDTVNNVSSVDLVDTVATVNEVTNVSSVDLVDTVATVNYVADVQKITDTVDVKIVSNDFTESSSVVVLGADASTTVLSIDTSEKNMYSYYIASSGAATVNIQISPTTADSYFINDATSAVMTANSTVVLVPEKFLKYTRLYLQAGSGGATASVYFNAHN
;
A
#
# COMPACT_ATOMS: atom_id res chain seq x y z
N MET A 1 -130.73 -43.21 19.54
CA MET A 1 -130.20 -44.38 18.80
C MET A 1 -128.71 -44.48 19.09
N PRO A 2 -128.13 -45.66 19.41
CA PRO A 2 -126.69 -45.76 19.58
C PRO A 2 -125.99 -45.52 18.24
N ASN A 3 -124.87 -44.79 18.27
CA ASN A 3 -124.05 -44.49 17.10
C ASN A 3 -123.19 -45.72 16.74
N ASN A 4 -123.60 -46.48 15.72
CA ASN A 4 -122.93 -47.72 15.29
C ASN A 4 -121.60 -47.52 14.55
N ILE A 5 -121.12 -46.27 14.41
CA ILE A 5 -119.92 -45.93 13.65
C ILE A 5 -118.63 -46.04 14.49
N VAL A 6 -118.71 -45.94 15.83
CA VAL A 6 -117.51 -45.95 16.70
C VAL A 6 -117.22 -47.30 17.36
N PHE A 7 -118.19 -48.22 17.39
CA PHE A 7 -117.99 -49.56 17.96
C PHE A 7 -118.67 -50.62 17.08
N ASN A 8 -118.22 -50.73 15.82
CA ASN A 8 -118.54 -51.91 15.04
C ASN A 8 -117.60 -53.05 15.45
N ASN A 9 -118.16 -54.08 16.06
CA ASN A 9 -117.47 -55.27 16.54
C ASN A 9 -117.48 -56.43 15.52
N VAL A 10 -118.04 -56.21 14.32
CA VAL A 10 -117.95 -57.15 13.19
C VAL A 10 -116.67 -56.87 12.40
N ALA A 11 -115.61 -57.63 12.66
CA ALA A 11 -114.28 -57.42 12.06
C ALA A 11 -114.30 -57.37 10.52
N ASP A 12 -115.20 -58.12 9.88
CA ASP A 12 -115.32 -58.14 8.41
C ASP A 12 -115.80 -56.82 7.79
N GLN A 13 -116.46 -55.98 8.58
CA GLN A 13 -116.98 -54.67 8.15
C GLN A 13 -115.99 -53.52 8.42
N LEU A 14 -114.83 -53.80 9.02
CA LEU A 14 -113.77 -52.83 9.32
C LEU A 14 -112.63 -52.83 8.28
N LYS A 15 -112.85 -53.40 7.09
CA LYS A 15 -111.81 -53.50 6.05
C LYS A 15 -111.61 -52.14 5.34
N THR A 16 -110.40 -51.60 5.40
CA THR A 16 -110.00 -50.41 4.61
C THR A 16 -109.52 -50.83 3.22
N LYS A 17 -110.06 -50.22 2.16
CA LYS A 17 -109.58 -50.41 0.79
C LYS A 17 -108.64 -49.27 0.38
N ILE A 18 -107.51 -49.62 -0.22
CA ILE A 18 -106.54 -48.67 -0.76
C ILE A 18 -106.65 -48.70 -2.29
N TYR A 19 -106.67 -47.51 -2.89
CA TYR A 19 -106.78 -47.33 -4.33
C TYR A 19 -105.48 -46.76 -4.90
N GLY A 20 -105.14 -47.19 -6.12
CA GLY A 20 -104.08 -46.63 -6.94
C GLY A 20 -104.64 -46.07 -8.24
N ASP A 21 -103.85 -45.26 -8.92
CA ASP A 21 -104.17 -44.80 -10.27
C ASP A 21 -103.55 -45.76 -11.30
N ASP A 22 -104.39 -46.30 -12.18
CA ASP A 22 -103.99 -47.20 -13.26
C ASP A 22 -104.28 -46.48 -14.59
N SER A 23 -103.28 -45.77 -15.11
CA SER A 23 -103.37 -44.96 -16.34
C SER A 23 -104.54 -43.95 -16.35
N GLY A 24 -104.73 -43.22 -15.25
CA GLY A 24 -105.72 -42.15 -15.11
C GLY A 24 -107.09 -42.60 -14.61
N THR A 25 -107.28 -43.88 -14.29
CA THR A 25 -108.49 -44.38 -13.64
C THR A 25 -108.17 -44.92 -12.24
N THR A 26 -108.83 -44.40 -11.21
CA THR A 26 -108.64 -44.86 -9.84
C THR A 26 -109.25 -46.24 -9.61
N ARG A 27 -108.43 -47.23 -9.26
CA ARG A 27 -108.84 -48.63 -9.05
C ARG A 27 -108.28 -49.17 -7.73
N ALA A 28 -109.02 -50.09 -7.10
CA ALA A 28 -108.54 -50.71 -5.86
C ALA A 28 -107.32 -51.59 -6.17
N ILE A 29 -106.31 -51.57 -5.30
CA ILE A 29 -105.14 -52.44 -5.46
C ILE A 29 -105.61 -53.90 -5.34
N ALA A 30 -105.21 -54.73 -6.30
CA ALA A 30 -105.56 -56.14 -6.31
C ALA A 30 -104.77 -56.90 -5.23
N LEU A 31 -105.51 -57.64 -4.40
CA LEU A 31 -104.98 -58.50 -3.35
C LEU A 31 -105.35 -59.97 -3.63
N ASP A 32 -104.53 -60.90 -3.19
CA ASP A 32 -104.87 -62.32 -3.17
C ASP A 32 -105.78 -62.70 -1.99
N ALA A 33 -106.21 -63.96 -1.91
CA ALA A 33 -107.10 -64.46 -0.86
C ALA A 33 -106.51 -64.36 0.57
N SER A 34 -105.19 -64.19 0.68
CA SER A 34 -104.48 -63.96 1.94
C SER A 34 -104.19 -62.48 2.23
N GLY A 35 -104.62 -61.56 1.36
CA GLY A 35 -104.49 -60.11 1.54
C GLY A 35 -103.14 -59.52 1.10
N LYS A 36 -102.31 -60.25 0.35
CA LYS A 36 -101.05 -59.72 -0.20
C LYS A 36 -101.27 -59.05 -1.56
N ILE A 37 -100.51 -57.98 -1.83
CA ILE A 37 -100.55 -57.23 -3.11
C ILE A 37 -99.96 -58.06 -4.25
N LEU A 38 -100.67 -58.09 -5.39
CA LEU A 38 -100.21 -58.70 -6.62
C LEU A 38 -99.42 -57.69 -7.46
N ILE A 39 -98.13 -57.97 -7.73
CA ILE A 39 -97.26 -57.17 -8.61
C ILE A 39 -96.91 -58.00 -9.86
N GLY A 40 -97.11 -57.44 -11.06
CA GLY A 40 -96.74 -58.08 -12.33
C GLY A 40 -95.22 -58.06 -12.59
N SER A 41 -94.69 -59.06 -13.28
CA SER A 41 -93.27 -59.11 -13.69
C SER A 41 -92.96 -58.16 -14.85
N LEU A 42 -91.77 -57.55 -14.86
CA LEU A 42 -91.29 -56.70 -15.95
C LEU A 42 -90.31 -57.49 -16.85
N ASP A 43 -90.58 -57.54 -18.16
CA ASP A 43 -89.64 -58.08 -19.15
C ASP A 43 -88.49 -57.08 -19.44
N THR A 44 -87.24 -57.57 -19.47
CA THR A 44 -86.01 -56.79 -19.75
C THR A 44 -85.87 -56.37 -21.22
N ILE A 45 -85.22 -55.23 -21.52
CA ILE A 45 -84.89 -54.82 -22.90
C ILE A 45 -83.39 -54.50 -23.13
N ASN A 46 -82.75 -55.41 -23.87
CA ASN A 46 -81.83 -55.37 -25.04
C ASN A 46 -80.63 -54.39 -25.19
N THR A 47 -79.49 -55.00 -25.53
CA THR A 47 -78.16 -54.48 -25.90
C THR A 47 -78.14 -53.55 -27.12
N ILE A 48 -77.32 -52.48 -27.10
CA ILE A 48 -77.04 -51.61 -28.27
C ILE A 48 -75.70 -51.98 -28.93
N ASN A 49 -75.72 -52.06 -30.27
CA ASN A 49 -74.64 -52.55 -31.12
C ASN A 49 -74.38 -51.53 -32.25
N TYR A 50 -73.55 -50.50 -32.02
CA TYR A 50 -72.86 -49.74 -33.09
C TYR A 50 -71.75 -48.82 -32.54
N ILE A 51 -70.56 -48.87 -33.13
CA ILE A 51 -69.47 -47.89 -32.96
C ILE A 51 -69.11 -47.38 -34.36
N ALA A 52 -69.05 -46.05 -34.53
CA ALA A 52 -68.41 -45.42 -35.69
C ALA A 52 -67.08 -44.79 -35.27
N THR A 53 -66.03 -45.04 -36.05
CA THR A 53 -64.66 -44.53 -35.90
C THR A 53 -64.57 -43.02 -36.16
N VAL A 54 -63.63 -42.33 -35.50
CA VAL A 54 -63.23 -40.97 -35.85
C VAL A 54 -61.74 -40.95 -36.24
N ASP A 55 -61.47 -40.28 -37.36
CA ASP A 55 -60.21 -40.19 -38.11
C ASP A 55 -59.05 -39.46 -37.40
N THR A 56 -57.84 -39.75 -37.91
CA THR A 56 -56.50 -39.25 -37.55
C THR A 56 -56.34 -37.72 -37.46
N VAL A 57 -55.58 -37.27 -36.45
CA VAL A 57 -55.12 -35.88 -36.29
C VAL A 57 -53.90 -35.64 -37.20
N ASN A 58 -53.96 -34.62 -38.06
CA ASN A 58 -52.84 -34.19 -38.91
C ASN A 58 -51.68 -33.59 -38.10
N ASN A 59 -50.45 -33.84 -38.57
CA ASN A 59 -49.19 -33.31 -38.02
C ASN A 59 -49.22 -31.78 -37.90
N VAL A 60 -48.80 -31.26 -36.74
CA VAL A 60 -48.43 -29.84 -36.60
C VAL A 60 -46.97 -29.67 -37.00
N SER A 61 -46.74 -28.74 -37.93
CA SER A 61 -45.43 -28.34 -38.47
C SER A 61 -44.50 -27.75 -37.40
N SER A 62 -43.20 -27.79 -37.70
CA SER A 62 -42.06 -27.38 -36.86
C SER A 62 -42.31 -26.19 -35.93
N VAL A 63 -41.86 -26.32 -34.69
CA VAL A 63 -41.72 -25.21 -33.73
C VAL A 63 -40.47 -24.42 -34.10
N ASP A 64 -40.61 -23.12 -34.37
CA ASP A 64 -39.47 -22.22 -34.59
C ASP A 64 -38.58 -22.15 -33.33
N LEU A 65 -37.26 -22.14 -33.54
CA LEU A 65 -36.28 -21.90 -32.47
C LEU A 65 -36.48 -20.48 -31.91
N VAL A 66 -36.62 -20.38 -30.59
CA VAL A 66 -36.60 -19.07 -29.91
C VAL A 66 -35.22 -18.45 -30.08
N ASP A 67 -35.23 -17.23 -30.62
CA ASP A 67 -34.08 -16.37 -30.88
C ASP A 67 -33.26 -16.09 -29.61
N THR A 68 -31.97 -15.87 -29.84
CA THR A 68 -30.91 -15.57 -28.86
C THR A 68 -31.35 -14.66 -27.71
N VAL A 69 -31.04 -15.08 -26.48
CA VAL A 69 -31.20 -14.23 -25.29
C VAL A 69 -30.27 -13.03 -25.42
N ALA A 70 -30.84 -11.83 -25.41
CA ALA A 70 -30.09 -10.57 -25.45
C ALA A 70 -29.04 -10.51 -24.33
N THR A 71 -27.92 -9.86 -24.64
CA THR A 71 -26.79 -9.58 -23.74
C THR A 71 -27.24 -9.20 -22.34
N VAL A 72 -26.73 -9.90 -21.32
CA VAL A 72 -26.85 -9.51 -19.92
C VAL A 72 -26.21 -8.12 -19.77
N ASN A 73 -27.02 -7.11 -19.43
CA ASN A 73 -26.51 -5.79 -19.10
C ASN A 73 -25.49 -5.90 -17.95
N GLU A 74 -24.40 -5.17 -18.11
CA GLU A 74 -23.29 -5.02 -17.18
C GLU A 74 -23.76 -4.91 -15.72
N VAL A 75 -23.12 -5.65 -14.81
CA VAL A 75 -23.39 -5.56 -13.37
C VAL A 75 -22.99 -4.17 -12.90
N THR A 76 -23.96 -3.24 -12.89
CA THR A 76 -23.74 -1.91 -12.32
C THR A 76 -23.68 -2.02 -10.80
N ASN A 77 -22.51 -1.70 -10.26
CA ASN A 77 -22.19 -1.47 -8.85
C ASN A 77 -22.21 -2.72 -7.95
N VAL A 78 -21.06 -3.34 -7.79
CA VAL A 78 -20.77 -4.10 -6.57
C VAL A 78 -20.70 -3.10 -5.42
N SER A 79 -21.69 -3.10 -4.52
CA SER A 79 -21.62 -2.35 -3.28
C SER A 79 -20.50 -2.91 -2.42
N SER A 80 -19.40 -2.15 -2.30
CA SER A 80 -18.26 -2.34 -1.39
C SER A 80 -17.76 -3.79 -1.20
N VAL A 81 -16.60 -4.10 -1.77
CA VAL A 81 -15.77 -5.19 -1.26
C VAL A 81 -15.30 -4.76 0.14
N ASP A 82 -15.59 -5.56 1.16
CA ASP A 82 -15.06 -5.31 2.51
C ASP A 82 -13.55 -5.17 2.44
N LEU A 83 -13.02 -4.10 3.06
CA LEU A 83 -11.60 -3.85 3.16
C LEU A 83 -10.92 -5.04 3.84
N VAL A 84 -9.83 -5.51 3.22
CA VAL A 84 -8.93 -6.51 3.81
C VAL A 84 -8.58 -6.07 5.23
N ASP A 85 -8.86 -6.93 6.20
CA ASP A 85 -8.49 -6.71 7.59
C ASP A 85 -7.01 -6.33 7.67
N THR A 86 -6.76 -5.27 8.42
CA THR A 86 -5.47 -4.63 8.63
C THR A 86 -4.30 -5.61 8.70
N VAL A 87 -3.30 -5.41 7.84
CA VAL A 87 -2.01 -6.10 7.92
C VAL A 87 -1.46 -5.92 9.33
N ALA A 88 -1.26 -7.03 10.04
CA ALA A 88 -0.66 -7.03 11.36
C ALA A 88 0.61 -6.17 11.34
N THR A 89 0.66 -5.19 12.24
CA THR A 89 1.79 -4.29 12.47
C THR A 89 3.10 -5.06 12.34
N VAL A 90 3.91 -4.70 11.35
CA VAL A 90 5.28 -5.18 11.22
C VAL A 90 5.97 -4.86 12.54
N ASN A 91 6.33 -5.88 13.30
CA ASN A 91 7.08 -5.71 14.53
C ASN A 91 8.30 -4.84 14.22
N TYR A 92 8.38 -3.71 14.91
CA TYR A 92 9.50 -2.80 14.91
C TYR A 92 10.80 -3.61 14.93
N VAL A 93 11.73 -3.31 14.02
CA VAL A 93 13.07 -3.88 14.01
C VAL A 93 13.72 -3.57 15.36
N ALA A 94 13.74 -4.55 16.26
CA ALA A 94 14.19 -4.39 17.64
C ALA A 94 15.72 -4.47 17.79
N ASP A 95 16.47 -4.30 16.70
CA ASP A 95 17.92 -4.51 16.67
C ASP A 95 18.70 -3.31 16.12
N VAL A 96 18.22 -2.08 16.38
CA VAL A 96 19.15 -0.94 16.40
C VAL A 96 19.76 -0.89 17.80
N GLN A 97 20.77 -1.74 18.04
CA GLN A 97 21.62 -1.60 19.21
C GLN A 97 22.23 -0.21 19.17
N LYS A 98 21.69 0.67 20.01
CA LYS A 98 22.30 1.95 20.32
C LYS A 98 23.72 1.65 20.79
N ILE A 99 24.72 2.16 20.09
CA ILE A 99 26.10 2.07 20.56
C ILE A 99 26.15 2.85 21.87
N THR A 100 26.10 2.14 23.00
CA THR A 100 26.17 2.70 24.36
C THR A 100 27.60 2.78 24.88
N ASP A 101 28.53 2.15 24.17
CA ASP A 101 29.95 2.13 24.52
C ASP A 101 30.72 3.19 23.73
N THR A 102 31.82 3.66 24.31
CA THR A 102 32.75 4.55 23.63
C THR A 102 33.49 3.79 22.53
N VAL A 103 33.39 4.27 21.30
CA VAL A 103 34.29 3.86 20.23
C VAL A 103 35.63 4.54 20.49
N ASP A 104 36.64 3.76 20.85
CA ASP A 104 38.02 4.26 20.94
C ASP A 104 38.52 4.58 19.53
N VAL A 105 38.38 5.84 19.13
CA VAL A 105 39.00 6.37 17.91
C VAL A 105 40.44 6.70 18.24
N LYS A 106 41.34 5.75 17.98
CA LYS A 106 42.78 5.99 18.05
C LYS A 106 43.27 6.51 16.71
N ILE A 107 43.77 7.76 16.67
CA ILE A 107 44.54 8.24 15.53
C ILE A 107 45.91 7.54 15.59
N VAL A 108 46.15 6.61 14.65
CA VAL A 108 47.36 5.76 14.63
C VAL A 108 48.54 6.48 13.99
N SER A 109 48.28 7.46 13.12
CA SER A 109 49.28 8.31 12.49
C SER A 109 48.62 9.61 12.04
N ASN A 110 49.28 10.74 12.27
CA ASN A 110 48.96 11.99 11.62
C ASN A 110 49.80 12.06 10.34
N ASP A 111 49.20 12.47 9.23
CA ASP A 111 49.94 12.70 7.99
C ASP A 111 50.89 13.90 8.18
N PHE A 112 52.17 13.74 7.84
CA PHE A 112 53.18 14.78 7.97
C PHE A 112 53.61 15.27 6.58
N THR A 113 53.52 16.57 6.35
CA THR A 113 53.88 17.21 5.09
C THR A 113 55.09 18.12 5.29
N GLU A 114 56.13 17.91 4.49
CA GLU A 114 57.32 18.77 4.43
C GLU A 114 57.45 19.40 3.03
N SER A 115 57.86 20.67 2.99
CA SER A 115 58.30 21.35 1.77
C SER A 115 59.48 22.26 2.09
N SER A 116 60.44 22.41 1.18
CA SER A 116 61.61 23.25 1.42
C SER A 116 62.00 24.08 0.20
N SER A 117 62.67 25.21 0.44
CA SER A 117 63.15 26.12 -0.58
C SER A 117 64.41 26.83 -0.09
N VAL A 118 65.36 27.06 -1.00
CA VAL A 118 66.55 27.89 -0.74
C VAL A 118 66.48 29.10 -1.64
N VAL A 119 66.63 30.29 -1.07
CA VAL A 119 66.55 31.57 -1.79
C VAL A 119 67.78 32.40 -1.54
N VAL A 120 68.32 33.01 -2.60
CA VAL A 120 69.40 33.98 -2.52
C VAL A 120 68.82 35.36 -2.84
N LEU A 121 68.93 36.29 -1.90
CA LEU A 121 68.44 37.65 -2.01
C LEU A 121 69.62 38.62 -2.03
N GLY A 122 69.61 39.53 -3.00
CA GLY A 122 70.49 40.70 -3.01
C GLY A 122 70.18 41.66 -1.85
N ALA A 123 71.00 42.69 -1.71
CA ALA A 123 70.79 43.75 -0.72
C ALA A 123 69.38 44.34 -0.81
N ASP A 124 68.69 44.40 0.33
CA ASP A 124 67.34 44.97 0.51
C ASP A 124 66.23 44.31 -0.34
N ALA A 125 66.54 43.20 -1.03
CA ALA A 125 65.59 42.49 -1.85
C ALA A 125 64.60 41.69 -0.99
N SER A 126 63.37 41.58 -1.47
CA SER A 126 62.32 40.78 -0.84
C SER A 126 61.73 39.74 -1.78
N THR A 127 61.22 38.66 -1.20
CA THR A 127 60.53 37.59 -1.94
C THR A 127 59.48 36.90 -1.07
N THR A 128 58.66 36.09 -1.70
CA THR A 128 57.74 35.17 -1.01
C THR A 128 57.99 33.75 -1.47
N VAL A 129 58.00 32.80 -0.55
CA VAL A 129 58.21 31.37 -0.86
C VAL A 129 57.23 30.49 -0.12
N LEU A 130 57.16 29.24 -0.60
CA LEU A 130 56.38 28.16 0.01
C LEU A 130 54.92 28.61 0.25
N SER A 131 54.26 29.01 -0.83
CA SER A 131 52.83 29.28 -0.85
C SER A 131 52.07 27.95 -0.86
N ILE A 132 51.51 27.58 0.28
CA ILE A 132 50.89 26.28 0.52
C ILE A 132 49.41 26.46 0.84
N ASP A 133 48.56 25.56 0.34
CA ASP A 133 47.18 25.40 0.82
C ASP A 133 47.20 24.69 2.17
N THR A 134 46.86 25.41 3.23
CA THR A 134 46.85 24.93 4.61
C THR A 134 45.45 24.61 5.13
N SER A 135 44.43 24.58 4.27
CA SER A 135 43.04 24.35 4.70
C SER A 135 42.80 23.02 5.43
N GLU A 136 43.63 22.01 5.16
CA GLU A 136 43.54 20.69 5.79
C GLU A 136 44.59 20.47 6.89
N LYS A 137 45.46 21.45 7.17
CA LYS A 137 46.56 21.30 8.14
C LYS A 137 46.11 21.74 9.52
N ASN A 138 46.31 20.89 10.52
CA ASN A 138 45.96 21.18 11.91
C ASN A 138 47.01 22.05 12.60
N MET A 139 48.30 21.77 12.38
CA MET A 139 49.40 22.62 12.81
C MET A 139 50.49 22.64 11.76
N TYR A 140 51.14 23.80 11.62
CA TYR A 140 52.26 23.96 10.72
C TYR A 140 53.19 25.08 11.17
N SER A 141 54.42 25.02 10.70
CA SER A 141 55.46 25.98 11.04
C SER A 141 56.43 26.19 9.88
N TYR A 142 57.07 27.34 9.87
CA TYR A 142 58.20 27.63 9.00
C TYR A 142 59.47 27.67 9.84
N TYR A 143 60.45 26.83 9.49
CA TYR A 143 61.82 26.97 9.95
C TYR A 143 62.60 27.76 8.89
N ILE A 144 63.34 28.77 9.34
CA ILE A 144 64.16 29.62 8.48
C ILE A 144 65.57 29.65 9.04
N ALA A 145 66.56 29.36 8.21
CA ALA A 145 67.97 29.63 8.47
C ALA A 145 68.47 30.67 7.46
N SER A 146 69.08 31.76 7.94
CA SER A 146 69.56 32.85 7.08
C SER A 146 71.04 33.10 7.29
N SER A 147 71.82 33.17 6.20
CA SER A 147 73.25 33.54 6.27
C SER A 147 73.46 35.04 6.53
N GLY A 148 72.53 35.89 6.10
CA GLY A 148 72.57 37.35 6.28
C GLY A 148 71.46 37.86 7.20
N ALA A 149 71.52 39.13 7.58
CA ALA A 149 70.41 39.76 8.29
C ALA A 149 69.15 39.76 7.41
N ALA A 150 67.98 39.47 7.98
CA ALA A 150 66.72 39.39 7.26
C ALA A 150 65.54 39.70 8.17
N THR A 151 64.44 40.20 7.59
CA THR A 151 63.14 40.27 8.25
C THR A 151 62.21 39.25 7.61
N VAL A 152 61.56 38.43 8.43
CA VAL A 152 60.67 37.36 7.98
C VAL A 152 59.30 37.52 8.60
N ASN A 153 58.26 37.28 7.80
CA ASN A 153 56.86 37.37 8.22
C ASN A 153 56.08 36.22 7.60
N ILE A 154 55.19 35.60 8.37
CA ILE A 154 54.19 34.72 7.77
C ILE A 154 53.12 35.61 7.13
N GLN A 155 52.69 35.26 5.92
CA GLN A 155 51.57 35.88 5.25
C GLN A 155 50.46 34.87 5.03
N ILE A 156 49.22 35.30 5.26
CA ILE A 156 48.03 34.46 5.18
C ILE A 156 47.00 35.09 4.23
N SER A 157 46.23 34.26 3.53
CA SER A 157 45.24 34.72 2.55
C SER A 157 44.10 33.70 2.35
N PRO A 158 42.85 34.16 2.09
CA PRO A 158 41.77 33.28 1.66
C PRO A 158 41.91 32.78 0.21
N THR A 159 42.72 33.46 -0.62
CA THR A 159 42.89 33.14 -2.05
C THR A 159 44.37 33.14 -2.44
N THR A 160 44.69 32.72 -3.67
CA THR A 160 46.06 32.76 -4.20
C THR A 160 46.46 34.13 -4.75
N ALA A 161 45.58 35.12 -4.76
CA ALA A 161 45.87 36.44 -5.30
C ALA A 161 46.74 37.27 -4.33
N ASP A 162 47.83 37.83 -4.83
CA ASP A 162 48.83 38.57 -4.03
C ASP A 162 48.23 39.72 -3.21
N SER A 163 47.21 40.40 -3.72
CA SER A 163 46.55 41.53 -3.05
C SER A 163 45.79 41.15 -1.77
N TYR A 164 45.51 39.86 -1.57
CA TYR A 164 44.79 39.35 -0.39
C TYR A 164 45.72 38.83 0.70
N PHE A 165 47.03 38.71 0.41
CA PHE A 165 47.99 38.31 1.43
C PHE A 165 48.23 39.46 2.39
N ILE A 166 47.96 39.19 3.66
CA ILE A 166 48.27 40.08 4.77
C ILE A 166 49.34 39.44 5.64
N ASN A 167 50.12 40.26 6.32
CA ASN A 167 51.03 39.76 7.35
C ASN A 167 50.21 39.20 8.51
N ASP A 168 50.56 38.00 8.94
CA ASP A 168 50.17 37.52 10.26
C ASP A 168 50.85 38.34 11.36
N ALA A 169 50.40 38.21 12.61
CA ALA A 169 51.02 38.88 13.74
C ALA A 169 52.46 38.38 13.99
N THR A 170 52.77 37.15 13.60
CA THR A 170 54.07 36.52 13.79
C THR A 170 55.11 37.02 12.78
N SER A 171 56.12 37.72 13.29
CA SER A 171 57.27 38.20 12.53
C SER A 171 58.56 38.05 13.33
N ALA A 172 59.70 37.98 12.63
CA ALA A 172 61.01 37.98 13.27
C ALA A 172 62.04 38.78 12.48
N VAL A 173 62.92 39.45 13.21
CA VAL A 173 64.11 40.10 12.68
C VAL A 173 65.31 39.21 13.02
N MET A 174 66.00 38.76 11.99
CA MET A 174 67.12 37.83 12.03
C MET A 174 68.44 38.59 11.88
N THR A 175 69.42 38.24 12.71
CA THR A 175 70.82 38.63 12.49
C THR A 175 71.50 37.66 11.52
N ALA A 176 72.68 38.00 11.01
CA ALA A 176 73.44 37.10 10.14
C ALA A 176 73.72 35.75 10.83
N ASN A 177 73.67 34.67 10.05
CA ASN A 177 73.85 33.28 10.49
C ASN A 177 72.95 32.85 11.65
N SER A 178 71.69 33.30 11.63
CA SER A 178 70.70 32.92 12.64
C SER A 178 69.60 32.03 12.07
N THR A 179 68.88 31.38 12.99
CA THR A 179 67.75 30.52 12.68
C THR A 179 66.55 30.92 13.52
N VAL A 180 65.35 30.76 12.96
CA VAL A 180 64.09 31.04 13.66
C VAL A 180 63.00 30.09 13.18
N VAL A 181 62.03 29.82 14.05
CA VAL A 181 60.81 29.09 13.70
C VAL A 181 59.63 30.02 13.92
N LEU A 182 58.77 30.15 12.91
CA LEU A 182 57.54 30.92 12.97
C LEU A 182 56.34 29.97 12.89
N VAL A 183 55.36 30.20 13.75
CA VAL A 183 54.06 29.52 13.75
C VAL A 183 52.99 30.61 13.54
N PRO A 184 52.05 30.43 12.60
CA PRO A 184 50.98 31.39 12.39
C PRO A 184 50.03 31.44 13.59
N GLU A 185 49.59 32.65 13.95
CA GLU A 185 48.58 32.86 14.99
C GLU A 185 47.15 32.77 14.45
N LYS A 186 46.97 33.05 13.15
CA LYS A 186 45.67 33.06 12.49
C LYS A 186 45.61 32.04 11.36
N PHE A 187 44.43 31.48 11.16
CA PHE A 187 44.17 30.45 10.15
C PHE A 187 43.42 31.01 8.95
N LEU A 188 44.02 30.87 7.76
CA LEU A 188 43.37 31.07 6.46
C LEU A 188 43.81 29.95 5.49
N LYS A 189 43.11 29.87 4.36
CA LYS A 189 43.29 28.79 3.38
C LYS A 189 44.72 28.69 2.84
N TYR A 190 45.37 29.82 2.55
CA TYR A 190 46.73 29.84 2.03
C TYR A 190 47.67 30.55 2.99
N THR A 191 48.86 30.00 3.14
CA THR A 191 49.97 30.60 3.86
C THR A 191 51.20 30.66 2.96
N ARG A 192 52.05 31.65 3.18
CA ARG A 192 53.38 31.74 2.57
C ARG A 192 54.34 32.45 3.51
N LEU A 193 55.64 32.29 3.28
CA LEU A 193 56.65 33.04 3.99
C LEU A 193 57.10 34.23 3.15
N TYR A 194 57.03 35.44 3.71
CA TYR A 194 57.65 36.63 3.17
C TYR A 194 59.03 36.85 3.81
N LEU A 195 60.05 37.07 2.99
CA LEU A 195 61.41 37.37 3.44
C LEU A 195 61.89 38.66 2.79
N GLN A 196 62.56 39.48 3.58
CA GLN A 196 63.30 40.64 3.11
C GLN A 196 64.73 40.57 3.65
N ALA A 197 65.72 40.55 2.76
CA ALA A 197 67.12 40.62 3.16
C ALA A 197 67.46 42.03 3.64
N GLY A 198 68.43 42.14 4.56
CA GLY A 198 69.04 43.40 4.92
C GLY A 198 70.00 43.91 3.83
N SER A 199 70.67 45.02 4.13
CA SER A 199 71.56 45.71 3.18
C SER A 199 72.78 44.90 2.73
N GLY A 200 73.11 43.79 3.40
CA GLY A 200 74.18 42.86 3.02
C GLY A 200 73.75 41.72 2.08
N GLY A 201 72.47 41.62 1.76
CA GLY A 201 71.88 40.43 1.15
C GLY A 201 71.80 39.25 2.12
N ALA A 202 71.17 38.16 1.69
CA ALA A 202 71.04 36.94 2.49
C ALA A 202 70.77 35.71 1.62
N THR A 203 71.27 34.56 2.05
CA THR A 203 70.80 33.25 1.57
C THR A 203 69.96 32.62 2.66
N ALA A 204 68.70 32.32 2.36
CA ALA A 204 67.76 31.72 3.31
C ALA A 204 67.38 30.30 2.88
N SER A 205 67.55 29.33 3.79
CA SER A 205 67.00 27.99 3.67
C SER A 205 65.73 27.90 4.50
N VAL A 206 64.61 27.61 3.83
CA VAL A 206 63.27 27.65 4.41
C VAL A 206 62.65 26.26 4.33
N TYR A 207 62.04 25.81 5.43
CA TYR A 207 61.32 24.54 5.53
C TYR A 207 59.94 24.79 6.10
N PHE A 208 58.91 24.34 5.40
CA PHE A 208 57.54 24.23 5.87
C PHE A 208 57.32 22.81 6.38
N ASN A 209 56.81 22.69 7.61
CA ASN A 209 56.48 21.42 8.24
C ASN A 209 55.07 21.49 8.79
N ALA A 210 54.22 20.51 8.46
CA ALA A 210 52.83 20.47 8.86
C ALA A 210 52.38 19.05 9.25
N HIS A 211 51.37 18.96 10.11
CA HIS A 211 50.58 17.74 10.25
C HIS A 211 49.08 17.99 10.10
N ASN A 212 48.39 16.96 9.62
CA ASN A 212 46.93 16.86 9.67
C ASN A 212 46.46 16.27 11.00
#